data_AF-A0A0A1X4M9-F1
#
_entry.id   AF-A0A0A1X4M9-F1
#
_cell.length_a   1.000
_cell.length_b   1.000
_cell.length_c   1.000
_cell.angle_alpha   90.00
_cell.angle_beta   90.00
_cell.angle_gamma   90.00
#
_symmetry.space_group_name_H-M   'P 1'
#
loop_
_entity.id
_entity.type
_entity.pdbx_description
1 polymer ?
#
loop_
_entity_poly.entity_id
_entity_poly.type
_entity_poly.pdbx_seq_one_letter_code
_entity_poly.pdbx_strand_id
1 'polypeptide(L)'
;DTTTMRFTAFQRSCWLLVWTFIWTLHHAYAEEELKLSSLKEELFIDRRPPPSVEEIYKLIEQELPSLPLEFMQRHIDDELRLNVSCALYPQLMQLEFHNTYWQVHRSDNLTFYLYGAYYDNRTAVVSHGAPLVRILASVNVIDVDLKDYPPSYCQLWYEEHSVPFIVPVHAYRQLWYKPWDGNPELYFPQFVECAIPTEVQHLVPKTVSLVASECARATNNLRVIYEPPVNRPQRGFAVCSTGLFNPYRDNSMRLVEWLELLRLLGAEHVMLPTFGIHPNATKVLRYYEAEGFVSAPGISFARGEPSLPHIAFEMIKASLGNHRVNELIPLNDCLCRNMYKYDYIVIIDVDEVIMPVGATRNWADMTPLAEAQTRQDDCEEGASSLCFRNVYFPAYPERKPFSDAVPHYMYMMQHVARVADHLEPYVATKCFHSTHSVVGVHNHFPMQWVAGCHMRSVNVSIGQMQHYREPDIPETLENPVIDGVIWRYKEPLVQHTQAVLRQLGLLRWVDVPLNDAQEEAIIVEKPIDVELKSSQTAQKLESKVEPESNMEKDSVAQSAKTAEHFEL
;
A
#
# COMPACT_ATOMS: atom_id res chain seq x y z
N ASP A 1 10.77 -60.77 70.69
CA ASP A 1 9.48 -60.77 69.95
C ASP A 1 8.88 -59.41 69.61
N THR A 2 9.26 -58.31 70.26
CA THR A 2 8.68 -56.97 69.97
C THR A 2 9.31 -56.23 68.77
N THR A 3 10.54 -56.57 68.38
CA THR A 3 11.24 -55.91 67.24
C THR A 3 10.78 -56.45 65.88
N THR A 4 10.43 -57.74 65.81
CA THR A 4 9.96 -58.42 64.58
C THR A 4 8.53 -58.00 64.21
N MET A 5 7.69 -57.67 65.19
CA MET A 5 6.33 -57.15 64.95
C MET A 5 6.31 -55.71 64.41
N ARG A 6 7.30 -54.86 64.75
CA ARG A 6 7.36 -53.48 64.23
C ARG A 6 7.86 -53.41 62.78
N PHE A 7 8.78 -54.29 62.40
CA PHE A 7 9.28 -54.37 61.02
C PHE A 7 8.21 -54.84 60.03
N THR A 8 7.39 -55.81 60.45
CA THR A 8 6.27 -56.33 59.63
C THR A 8 5.13 -55.32 59.48
N ALA A 9 4.85 -54.50 60.50
CA ALA A 9 3.89 -53.40 60.41
C ALA A 9 4.36 -52.27 59.48
N PHE A 10 5.66 -51.94 59.51
CA PHE A 10 6.25 -50.92 58.63
C PHE A 10 6.29 -51.37 57.16
N GLN A 11 6.67 -52.64 56.91
CA GLN A 11 6.58 -53.21 55.56
C GLN A 11 5.14 -53.19 55.02
N ARG A 12 4.14 -53.59 55.82
CA ARG A 12 2.73 -53.54 55.39
C ARG A 12 2.26 -52.13 55.05
N SER A 13 2.71 -51.13 55.81
CA SER A 13 2.39 -49.72 55.56
C SER A 13 3.04 -49.19 54.27
N CYS A 14 4.30 -49.56 53.99
CA CYS A 14 4.94 -49.24 52.72
C CYS A 14 4.24 -49.90 51.52
N TRP A 15 3.84 -51.17 51.65
CA TRP A 15 3.09 -51.86 50.60
C TRP A 15 1.72 -51.22 50.35
N LEU A 16 1.03 -50.75 51.40
CA LEU A 16 -0.21 -49.99 51.27
C LEU A 16 0.00 -48.66 50.54
N LEU A 17 1.06 -47.91 50.86
CA LEU A 17 1.37 -46.64 50.18
C LEU A 17 1.72 -46.84 48.70
N VAL A 18 2.53 -47.86 48.39
CA VAL A 18 2.85 -48.22 47.00
C VAL A 18 1.58 -48.66 46.25
N TRP A 19 0.72 -49.44 46.89
CA TRP A 19 -0.54 -49.87 46.28
C TRP A 19 -1.50 -48.71 46.04
N THR A 20 -1.63 -47.78 47.00
CA THR A 20 -2.44 -46.58 46.81
C THR A 20 -1.90 -45.71 45.70
N PHE A 21 -0.58 -45.56 45.58
CA PHE A 21 0.05 -44.74 44.54
C PHE A 21 -0.15 -45.36 43.15
N ILE A 22 0.04 -46.68 43.02
CA ILE A 22 -0.20 -47.41 41.78
C ILE A 22 -1.68 -47.38 41.39
N TRP A 23 -2.58 -47.51 42.37
CA TRP A 23 -4.02 -47.43 42.16
C TRP A 23 -4.44 -46.02 41.72
N THR A 24 -3.92 -44.96 42.35
CA THR A 24 -4.21 -43.58 41.91
C THR A 24 -3.67 -43.27 40.52
N LEU A 25 -2.48 -43.79 40.16
CA LEU A 25 -1.93 -43.66 38.81
C LEU A 25 -2.78 -44.41 37.78
N HIS A 26 -3.18 -45.64 38.08
CA HIS A 26 -4.08 -46.39 37.20
C HIS A 26 -5.46 -45.74 37.08
N HIS A 27 -5.99 -45.16 38.15
CA HIS A 27 -7.29 -44.50 38.13
C HIS A 27 -7.24 -43.18 37.34
N ALA A 28 -6.19 -42.38 37.52
CA ALA A 28 -5.94 -41.18 36.72
C ALA A 28 -5.72 -41.52 35.24
N TYR A 29 -4.93 -42.55 34.95
CA TYR A 29 -4.71 -43.03 33.58
C TYR A 29 -6.01 -43.53 32.95
N ALA A 30 -6.82 -44.30 33.69
CA ALA A 30 -8.10 -44.79 33.21
C ALA A 30 -9.13 -43.67 33.00
N GLU A 31 -9.14 -42.64 33.85
CA GLU A 31 -9.98 -41.44 33.64
C GLU A 31 -9.53 -40.64 32.41
N GLU A 32 -8.23 -40.54 32.16
CA GLU A 32 -7.67 -39.88 30.98
C GLU A 32 -7.95 -40.68 29.70
N GLU A 33 -7.84 -42.01 29.74
CA GLU A 33 -8.25 -42.92 28.66
C GLU A 33 -9.77 -42.86 28.40
N LEU A 34 -10.60 -42.74 29.45
CA LEU A 34 -12.05 -42.53 29.32
C LEU A 34 -12.38 -41.17 28.71
N LYS A 35 -11.65 -40.10 29.10
CA LYS A 35 -11.78 -38.78 28.47
C LYS A 35 -11.38 -38.82 27.00
N LEU A 36 -10.25 -39.47 26.67
CA LEU A 36 -9.76 -39.58 25.30
C LEU A 36 -10.69 -40.44 24.43
N SER A 37 -11.25 -41.54 24.97
CA SER A 37 -12.21 -42.39 24.26
C SER A 37 -13.60 -41.76 24.08
N SER A 38 -13.90 -40.68 24.80
CA SER A 38 -15.12 -39.88 24.61
C SER A 38 -14.99 -38.80 23.53
N LEU A 39 -13.76 -38.51 23.06
CA LEU A 39 -13.50 -37.56 21.99
C LEU A 39 -13.65 -38.27 20.64
N LYS A 40 -14.58 -37.80 19.82
CA LYS A 40 -14.67 -38.22 18.42
C LYS A 40 -13.79 -37.31 17.58
N GLU A 41 -12.91 -37.91 16.79
CA GLU A 41 -12.22 -37.19 15.73
C GLU A 41 -13.23 -36.79 14.66
N GLU A 42 -13.42 -35.49 14.49
CA GLU A 42 -14.23 -34.93 13.40
C GLU A 42 -13.30 -34.26 12.39
N LEU A 43 -13.37 -34.72 11.14
CA LEU A 43 -12.66 -34.09 10.04
C LEU A 43 -13.34 -32.76 9.68
N PHE A 44 -12.67 -31.66 10.01
CA PHE A 44 -13.09 -30.31 9.62
C PHE A 44 -12.69 -30.03 8.16
N ILE A 45 -13.42 -30.65 7.23
CA ILE A 45 -13.24 -30.49 5.78
C ILE A 45 -14.28 -29.50 5.27
N ASP A 46 -13.89 -28.65 4.31
CA ASP A 46 -14.84 -27.82 3.58
C ASP A 46 -15.78 -28.70 2.75
N ARG A 47 -17.04 -28.77 3.18
CA ARG A 47 -18.11 -29.52 2.50
C ARG A 47 -19.06 -28.61 1.72
N ARG A 48 -18.71 -27.34 1.54
CA ARG A 48 -19.51 -26.42 0.72
C ARG A 48 -19.51 -26.91 -0.74
N PRO A 49 -20.62 -26.74 -1.47
CA PRO A 49 -20.63 -27.01 -2.90
C PRO A 49 -19.65 -26.07 -3.63
N PRO A 50 -19.18 -26.45 -4.84
CA PRO A 50 -18.45 -25.52 -5.70
C PRO A 50 -19.25 -24.23 -5.94
N PRO A 51 -18.56 -23.08 -6.11
CA PRO A 51 -19.23 -21.79 -6.32
C PRO A 51 -20.07 -21.80 -7.61
N SER A 52 -21.15 -21.00 -7.62
CA SER A 52 -21.94 -20.74 -8.82
C SER A 52 -21.12 -19.99 -9.87
N VAL A 53 -21.61 -19.94 -11.11
CA VAL A 53 -20.97 -19.18 -12.19
C VAL A 53 -20.90 -17.69 -11.84
N GLU A 54 -21.96 -17.13 -11.26
CA GLU A 54 -21.98 -15.73 -10.80
C GLU A 54 -20.99 -15.47 -9.66
N GLU A 55 -20.81 -16.43 -8.75
CA GLU A 55 -19.82 -16.34 -7.67
C GLU A 55 -18.40 -16.40 -8.22
N ILE A 56 -18.13 -17.27 -9.20
CA ILE A 56 -16.83 -17.32 -9.89
C ILE A 56 -16.52 -15.98 -10.56
N TYR A 57 -17.49 -15.34 -11.21
CA TYR A 57 -17.27 -14.04 -11.85
C TYR A 57 -16.96 -12.93 -10.85
N LYS A 58 -17.62 -12.91 -9.69
CA LYS A 58 -17.25 -11.98 -8.61
C LYS A 58 -15.84 -12.20 -8.10
N LEU A 59 -15.39 -13.46 -8.00
CA LEU A 59 -14.01 -13.78 -7.63
C LEU A 59 -13.03 -13.25 -8.69
N ILE A 60 -13.32 -13.45 -9.97
CA ILE A 60 -12.47 -12.91 -11.06
C ILE A 60 -12.44 -11.38 -11.04
N GLU A 61 -13.57 -10.71 -10.79
CA GLU A 61 -13.62 -9.25 -10.68
C GLU A 61 -12.82 -8.71 -9.48
N GLN A 62 -12.72 -9.49 -8.40
CA GLN A 62 -11.87 -9.15 -7.25
C GLN A 62 -10.39 -9.36 -7.57
N GLU A 63 -10.05 -10.44 -8.29
CA GLU A 63 -8.68 -10.76 -8.67
C GLU A 63 -8.15 -9.89 -9.81
N LEU A 64 -9.00 -9.48 -10.76
CA LEU A 64 -8.64 -8.69 -11.93
C LEU A 64 -9.67 -7.57 -12.18
N PRO A 65 -9.69 -6.53 -11.32
CA PRO A 65 -10.72 -5.49 -11.34
C PRO A 65 -10.71 -4.59 -12.59
N SER A 66 -9.61 -4.61 -13.36
CA SER A 66 -9.48 -3.89 -14.62
C SER A 66 -10.15 -4.61 -15.79
N LEU A 67 -10.53 -5.88 -15.66
CA LEU A 67 -11.24 -6.61 -16.71
C LEU A 67 -12.73 -6.25 -16.68
N PRO A 68 -13.33 -5.84 -17.82
CA PRO A 68 -14.75 -5.50 -17.88
C PRO A 68 -15.64 -6.74 -18.02
N LEU A 69 -15.44 -7.72 -17.14
CA LEU A 69 -16.05 -9.04 -17.23
C LEU A 69 -17.58 -8.97 -17.30
N GLU A 70 -18.19 -8.16 -16.44
CA GLU A 70 -19.65 -7.97 -16.43
C GLU A 70 -20.20 -7.48 -17.78
N PHE A 71 -19.54 -6.49 -18.39
CA PHE A 71 -19.95 -5.94 -19.70
C PHE A 71 -19.76 -6.99 -20.81
N MET A 72 -18.62 -7.68 -20.83
CA MET A 72 -18.34 -8.74 -21.81
C MET A 72 -19.36 -9.87 -21.76
N GLN A 73 -19.86 -10.21 -20.56
CA GLN A 73 -20.85 -11.26 -20.37
C GLN A 73 -22.24 -10.83 -20.81
N ARG A 74 -22.66 -9.62 -20.43
CA ARG A 74 -23.97 -9.08 -20.85
C ARG A 74 -24.09 -8.98 -22.37
N HIS A 75 -22.98 -8.73 -23.05
CA HIS A 75 -22.92 -8.57 -24.50
C HIS A 75 -22.26 -9.76 -25.24
N ILE A 76 -22.22 -10.95 -24.64
CA ILE A 76 -21.52 -12.11 -25.24
C ILE A 76 -22.11 -12.54 -26.59
N ASP A 77 -23.43 -12.41 -26.75
CA ASP A 77 -24.17 -12.75 -27.96
C ASP A 77 -24.39 -11.54 -28.90
N ASP A 78 -23.93 -10.35 -28.50
CA ASP A 78 -24.10 -9.12 -29.26
C ASP A 78 -22.96 -8.93 -30.26
N GLU A 79 -23.30 -8.50 -31.49
CA GLU A 79 -22.31 -8.16 -32.51
C GLU A 79 -21.80 -6.72 -32.35
N LEU A 80 -21.15 -6.42 -31.22
CA LEU A 80 -20.58 -5.10 -30.92
C LEU A 80 -19.44 -4.73 -31.89
N ARG A 81 -19.69 -3.77 -32.79
CA ARG A 81 -18.74 -3.27 -33.80
C ARG A 81 -19.22 -1.96 -34.42
N LEU A 82 -18.31 -1.11 -34.91
CA LEU A 82 -18.72 0.07 -35.68
C LEU A 82 -19.32 -0.33 -37.04
N ASN A 83 -18.66 -1.26 -37.73
CA ASN A 83 -19.16 -1.91 -38.95
C ASN A 83 -18.49 -3.28 -39.11
N VAL A 84 -18.78 -3.99 -40.22
CA VAL A 84 -18.31 -5.37 -40.47
C VAL A 84 -16.80 -5.54 -40.32
N SER A 85 -16.00 -4.51 -40.65
CA SER A 85 -14.53 -4.59 -40.67
C SER A 85 -13.83 -3.59 -39.73
N CYS A 86 -14.57 -2.83 -38.92
CA CYS A 86 -14.02 -1.70 -38.17
C CYS A 86 -14.43 -1.77 -36.70
N ALA A 87 -13.44 -1.61 -35.82
CA ALA A 87 -13.62 -1.49 -34.37
C ALA A 87 -14.51 -2.61 -33.78
N LEU A 88 -14.14 -3.86 -34.08
CA LEU A 88 -14.79 -5.04 -33.50
C LEU A 88 -14.45 -5.12 -32.02
N TYR A 89 -15.47 -5.30 -31.17
CA TYR A 89 -15.27 -5.51 -29.74
C TYR A 89 -14.45 -6.79 -29.48
N PRO A 90 -13.39 -6.75 -28.66
CA PRO A 90 -12.54 -7.89 -28.42
C PRO A 90 -13.20 -8.90 -27.47
N GLN A 91 -13.08 -10.19 -27.79
CA GLN A 91 -13.44 -11.27 -26.87
C GLN A 91 -12.31 -11.53 -25.87
N LEU A 92 -12.61 -12.21 -24.75
CA LEU A 92 -11.64 -12.48 -23.68
C LEU A 92 -10.34 -13.13 -24.18
N MET A 93 -10.44 -14.12 -25.06
CA MET A 93 -9.28 -14.84 -25.61
C MET A 93 -8.47 -14.02 -26.64
N GLN A 94 -8.92 -12.82 -26.99
CA GLN A 94 -8.21 -11.89 -27.88
C GLN A 94 -7.50 -10.79 -27.10
N LEU A 95 -7.73 -10.72 -25.78
CA LEU A 95 -7.01 -9.80 -24.92
C LEU A 95 -5.59 -10.31 -24.70
N GLU A 96 -4.61 -9.44 -24.94
CA GLU A 96 -3.21 -9.71 -24.68
C GLU A 96 -2.85 -9.27 -23.26
N PHE A 97 -2.83 -10.23 -22.35
CA PHE A 97 -2.34 -10.02 -21.00
C PHE A 97 -0.82 -10.04 -20.94
N HIS A 98 -0.28 -9.26 -20.01
CA HIS A 98 1.12 -9.25 -19.64
C HIS A 98 1.22 -9.48 -18.14
N ASN A 99 1.83 -10.60 -17.76
CA ASN A 99 1.76 -11.18 -16.42
C ASN A 99 0.32 -11.43 -15.92
N THR A 100 -0.09 -10.80 -14.83
CA THR A 100 -1.36 -10.95 -14.11
C THR A 100 -2.29 -9.75 -14.31
N TYR A 101 -1.81 -8.51 -14.14
CA TYR A 101 -2.68 -7.32 -14.01
C TYR A 101 -2.66 -6.37 -15.21
N TRP A 102 -1.81 -6.63 -16.20
CA TRP A 102 -1.58 -5.71 -17.30
C TRP A 102 -2.12 -6.25 -18.61
N GLN A 103 -2.59 -5.35 -19.47
CA GLN A 103 -2.89 -5.64 -20.87
C GLN A 103 -1.94 -4.87 -21.79
N VAL A 104 -1.79 -5.29 -23.04
CA VAL A 104 -0.78 -4.71 -23.94
C VAL A 104 -1.42 -3.99 -25.12
N HIS A 105 -0.90 -2.80 -25.40
CA HIS A 105 -1.10 -2.09 -26.64
C HIS A 105 0.25 -1.77 -27.28
N ARG A 106 0.40 -2.07 -28.58
CA ARG A 106 1.61 -1.75 -29.35
C ARG A 106 1.24 -0.77 -30.46
N SER A 107 2.01 0.29 -30.56
CA SER A 107 1.91 1.26 -31.65
C SER A 107 3.32 1.68 -32.07
N ASP A 108 3.70 1.31 -33.29
CA ASP A 108 5.05 1.49 -33.83
C ASP A 108 6.15 1.00 -32.87
N ASN A 109 7.00 1.89 -32.37
CA ASN A 109 8.09 1.59 -31.43
C ASN A 109 7.69 1.64 -29.95
N LEU A 110 6.48 2.10 -29.64
CA LEU A 110 5.97 2.20 -28.29
C LEU A 110 5.12 0.99 -27.92
N THR A 111 5.38 0.45 -26.74
CA THR A 111 4.54 -0.55 -26.09
C THR A 111 3.99 0.04 -24.81
N PHE A 112 2.67 0.09 -24.73
CA PHE A 112 1.91 0.51 -23.57
C PHE A 112 1.44 -0.73 -22.81
N TYR A 113 1.81 -0.79 -21.53
CA TYR A 113 1.34 -1.77 -20.57
C TYR A 113 0.23 -1.10 -19.78
N LEU A 114 -1.01 -1.52 -20.00
CA LEU A 114 -2.19 -0.87 -19.46
C LEU A 114 -2.61 -1.56 -18.15
N TYR A 115 -2.72 -0.78 -17.08
CA TYR A 115 -3.05 -1.29 -15.74
C TYR A 115 -4.55 -1.18 -15.44
N GLY A 116 -5.14 -0.01 -15.69
CA GLY A 116 -6.55 0.27 -15.40
C GLY A 116 -7.03 1.55 -16.07
N ALA A 117 -8.36 1.75 -16.11
CA ALA A 117 -8.98 2.93 -16.70
C ALA A 117 -10.01 3.55 -15.74
N TYR A 118 -10.04 4.88 -15.68
CA TYR A 118 -10.85 5.63 -14.70
C TYR A 118 -11.60 6.76 -15.38
N TYR A 119 -12.86 6.96 -15.01
CA TYR A 119 -13.66 8.09 -15.49
C TYR A 119 -13.47 9.30 -14.58
N ASP A 120 -13.06 10.42 -15.16
CA ASP A 120 -12.83 11.69 -14.47
C ASP A 120 -13.77 12.79 -14.99
N ASN A 121 -14.82 13.06 -14.23
CA ASN A 121 -15.78 14.13 -14.46
C ASN A 121 -15.78 15.17 -13.33
N ARG A 122 -14.71 15.24 -12.53
CA ARG A 122 -14.59 16.26 -11.48
C ARG A 122 -14.70 17.65 -12.08
N THR A 123 -15.33 18.57 -11.35
CA THR A 123 -15.61 19.93 -11.84
C THR A 123 -14.36 20.65 -12.35
N ALA A 124 -13.23 20.51 -11.64
CA ALA A 124 -11.95 21.09 -12.02
C ALA A 124 -11.39 20.56 -13.35
N VAL A 125 -11.74 19.33 -13.74
CA VAL A 125 -11.35 18.74 -15.02
C VAL A 125 -12.26 19.23 -16.13
N VAL A 126 -13.58 19.16 -15.89
CA VAL A 126 -14.59 19.58 -16.88
C VAL A 126 -14.50 21.07 -17.18
N SER A 127 -14.17 21.92 -16.20
CA SER A 127 -13.98 23.36 -16.41
C SER A 127 -12.84 23.70 -17.37
N HIS A 128 -11.90 22.77 -17.56
CA HIS A 128 -10.76 22.91 -18.47
C HIS A 128 -10.94 22.17 -19.81
N GLY A 129 -12.12 21.58 -20.07
CA GLY A 129 -12.38 20.91 -21.34
C GLY A 129 -13.61 19.99 -21.29
N ALA A 130 -13.36 18.70 -21.16
CA ALA A 130 -14.38 17.65 -21.18
C ALA A 130 -14.09 16.61 -20.08
N PRO A 131 -15.10 15.82 -19.66
CA PRO A 131 -14.83 14.61 -18.90
C PRO A 131 -13.82 13.72 -19.64
N LEU A 132 -13.01 12.99 -18.89
CA LEU A 132 -11.93 12.16 -19.45
C LEU A 132 -12.08 10.70 -19.01
N VAL A 133 -11.67 9.76 -19.88
CA VAL A 133 -11.20 8.45 -19.44
C VAL A 133 -9.68 8.51 -19.33
N ARG A 134 -9.14 8.21 -18.16
CA ARG A 134 -7.70 8.15 -17.87
C ARG A 134 -7.28 6.69 -17.82
N ILE A 135 -6.48 6.25 -18.77
CA ILE A 135 -5.87 4.92 -18.75
C ILE A 135 -4.51 5.05 -18.06
N LEU A 136 -4.34 4.41 -16.90
CA LEU A 136 -3.05 4.30 -16.23
C LEU A 136 -2.22 3.22 -16.93
N ALA A 137 -1.05 3.61 -17.42
CA ALA A 137 -0.17 2.73 -18.19
C ALA A 137 1.30 2.95 -17.85
N SER A 138 2.14 1.97 -18.17
CA SER A 138 3.59 2.15 -18.26
C SER A 138 4.05 2.00 -19.71
N VAL A 139 5.09 2.73 -20.10
CA VAL A 139 5.65 2.69 -21.47
C VAL A 139 7.14 2.40 -21.43
N ASN A 140 7.62 1.65 -22.41
CA ASN A 140 9.02 1.23 -22.57
C ASN A 140 9.98 2.37 -22.96
N VAL A 141 9.51 3.61 -23.06
CA VAL A 141 10.28 4.80 -23.46
C VAL A 141 9.81 5.97 -22.61
N ILE A 142 10.73 6.83 -22.18
CA ILE A 142 10.44 8.09 -21.51
C ILE A 142 10.69 9.28 -22.43
N ASP A 143 9.97 10.38 -22.16
CA ASP A 143 10.28 11.70 -22.76
C ASP A 143 10.22 11.69 -24.29
N VAL A 144 9.15 11.08 -24.80
CA VAL A 144 8.74 11.19 -26.19
C VAL A 144 8.04 12.54 -26.33
N ASP A 145 8.53 13.40 -27.23
CA ASP A 145 7.82 14.64 -27.57
C ASP A 145 6.38 14.29 -28.00
N LEU A 146 5.37 15.09 -27.61
CA LEU A 146 3.97 14.79 -27.93
C LEU A 146 3.71 14.54 -29.43
N LYS A 147 4.46 15.24 -30.31
CA LYS A 147 4.41 15.08 -31.77
C LYS A 147 4.96 13.73 -32.27
N ASP A 148 5.77 13.06 -31.46
CA ASP A 148 6.46 11.81 -31.80
C ASP A 148 5.72 10.59 -31.22
N TYR A 149 4.66 10.81 -30.44
CA TYR A 149 3.74 9.73 -30.09
C TYR A 149 3.02 9.22 -31.34
N PRO A 150 2.99 7.91 -31.57
CA PRO A 150 2.28 7.35 -32.69
C PRO A 150 0.78 7.60 -32.54
N PRO A 151 0.05 7.80 -33.64
CA PRO A 151 -1.40 7.99 -33.60
C PRO A 151 -2.05 6.85 -32.82
N SER A 152 -2.75 7.21 -31.75
CA SER A 152 -3.47 6.26 -30.90
C SER A 152 -4.88 6.78 -30.66
N TYR A 153 -5.83 5.86 -30.57
CA TYR A 153 -7.25 6.15 -30.46
C TYR A 153 -7.85 5.31 -29.33
N CYS A 154 -8.84 5.87 -28.67
CA CYS A 154 -9.65 5.19 -27.67
C CYS A 154 -10.97 4.77 -28.29
N GLN A 155 -11.27 3.47 -28.27
CA GLN A 155 -12.59 2.94 -28.59
C GLN A 155 -13.40 2.83 -27.29
N LEU A 156 -14.35 3.73 -27.09
CA LEU A 156 -15.18 3.85 -25.90
C LEU A 156 -16.52 3.14 -26.12
N TRP A 157 -16.85 2.19 -25.23
CA TRP A 157 -18.08 1.41 -25.29
C TRP A 157 -19.02 1.78 -24.15
N TYR A 158 -20.32 1.85 -24.47
CA TYR A 158 -21.38 2.29 -23.58
C TYR A 158 -22.45 1.20 -23.51
N GLU A 159 -23.25 1.18 -22.44
CA GLU A 159 -24.38 0.24 -22.34
C GLU A 159 -25.48 0.59 -23.35
N GLU A 160 -25.60 1.88 -23.65
CA GLU A 160 -26.65 2.48 -24.46
C GLU A 160 -26.43 2.32 -25.97
N HIS A 161 -25.24 1.88 -26.39
CA HIS A 161 -24.84 1.89 -27.80
C HIS A 161 -24.13 0.60 -28.20
N SER A 162 -24.56 0.01 -29.33
CA SER A 162 -23.92 -1.17 -29.92
C SER A 162 -22.67 -0.85 -30.76
N VAL A 163 -22.36 0.44 -30.93
CA VAL A 163 -21.22 0.95 -31.69
C VAL A 163 -20.30 1.75 -30.77
N PRO A 164 -18.97 1.72 -30.97
CA PRO A 164 -18.05 2.47 -30.15
C PRO A 164 -18.01 3.95 -30.55
N PHE A 165 -17.72 4.81 -29.58
CA PHE A 165 -17.25 6.17 -29.84
C PHE A 165 -15.73 6.15 -29.91
N ILE A 166 -15.19 6.51 -31.07
CA ILE A 166 -13.76 6.46 -31.34
C ILE A 166 -13.20 7.88 -31.29
N VAL A 167 -12.25 8.10 -30.40
CA VAL A 167 -11.61 9.42 -30.21
C VAL A 167 -10.10 9.30 -30.30
N PRO A 168 -9.38 10.29 -30.85
CA PRO A 168 -7.94 10.34 -30.70
C PRO A 168 -7.57 10.49 -29.22
N VAL A 169 -6.41 9.95 -28.83
CA VAL A 169 -5.84 10.24 -27.51
C VAL A 169 -5.65 11.76 -27.38
N HIS A 170 -6.22 12.33 -26.32
CA HIS A 170 -6.21 13.75 -26.04
C HIS A 170 -4.85 14.21 -25.52
N ALA A 171 -4.27 13.46 -24.58
CA ALA A 171 -2.99 13.80 -23.96
C ALA A 171 -2.31 12.57 -23.35
N TYR A 172 -0.98 12.66 -23.22
CA TYR A 172 -0.15 11.76 -22.42
C TYR A 172 0.40 12.55 -21.22
N ARG A 173 0.06 12.15 -20.00
CA ARG A 173 0.57 12.79 -18.78
C ARG A 173 1.58 11.91 -18.07
N GLN A 174 2.84 12.29 -18.15
CA GLN A 174 3.93 11.59 -17.49
C GLN A 174 3.81 11.70 -15.96
N LEU A 175 4.09 10.59 -15.29
CA LEU A 175 4.15 10.49 -13.83
C LEU A 175 5.59 10.33 -13.33
N TRP A 176 6.59 10.40 -14.21
CA TRP A 176 8.00 10.29 -13.86
C TRP A 176 8.82 11.36 -14.61
N TYR A 177 9.82 11.93 -13.95
CA TYR A 177 10.74 12.87 -14.60
C TYR A 177 12.03 12.15 -15.02
N LYS A 178 12.39 12.26 -16.31
CA LYS A 178 13.60 11.66 -16.89
C LYS A 178 14.90 12.00 -16.13
N PRO A 179 15.10 13.21 -15.57
CA PRO A 179 16.29 13.50 -14.78
C PRO A 179 16.48 12.64 -13.53
N TRP A 180 15.41 12.01 -13.00
CA TRP A 180 15.52 11.12 -11.85
C TRP A 180 16.16 9.79 -12.20
N ASP A 181 15.66 9.16 -13.27
CA ASP A 181 16.27 8.00 -13.90
C ASP A 181 15.67 7.85 -15.30
N GLY A 182 16.53 7.80 -16.32
CA GLY A 182 16.17 7.67 -17.73
C GLY A 182 16.69 6.37 -18.35
N ASN A 183 17.05 5.37 -17.53
CA ASN A 183 17.56 4.09 -18.01
C ASN A 183 16.55 3.45 -18.99
N PRO A 184 16.96 3.12 -20.23
CA PRO A 184 16.08 2.53 -21.24
C PRO A 184 15.55 1.13 -20.89
N GLU A 185 16.06 0.49 -19.85
CA GLU A 185 15.53 -0.79 -19.33
C GLU A 185 14.30 -0.62 -18.43
N LEU A 186 13.97 0.62 -18.04
CA LEU A 186 12.84 0.95 -17.18
C LEU A 186 11.55 1.22 -17.98
N TYR A 187 10.43 1.09 -17.28
CA TYR A 187 9.08 1.21 -17.83
C TYR A 187 8.37 2.33 -17.10
N PHE A 188 8.02 3.40 -17.81
CA PHE A 188 7.70 4.68 -17.20
C PHE A 188 6.18 4.90 -17.11
N PRO A 189 5.66 5.21 -15.92
CA PRO A 189 4.24 5.38 -15.68
C PRO A 189 3.72 6.68 -16.27
N GLN A 190 2.52 6.62 -16.85
CA GLN A 190 1.79 7.76 -17.38
C GLN A 190 0.29 7.51 -17.46
N PHE A 191 -0.47 8.59 -17.61
CA PHE A 191 -1.85 8.52 -18.06
C PHE A 191 -1.95 8.72 -19.58
N VAL A 192 -2.76 7.88 -20.22
CA VAL A 192 -3.28 8.09 -21.58
C VAL A 192 -4.71 8.60 -21.45
N GLU A 193 -4.97 9.82 -21.91
CA GLU A 193 -6.25 10.51 -21.68
C GLU A 193 -7.12 10.50 -22.93
N CYS A 194 -8.37 10.10 -22.78
CA CYS A 194 -9.38 10.10 -23.84
C CYS A 194 -10.48 11.08 -23.46
N ALA A 195 -10.69 12.14 -24.24
CA ALA A 195 -11.77 13.10 -23.99
C ALA A 195 -13.12 12.55 -24.45
N ILE A 196 -14.15 12.68 -23.60
CA ILE A 196 -15.50 12.23 -23.94
C ILE A 196 -16.14 13.18 -24.97
N PRO A 197 -16.61 12.69 -26.13
CA PRO A 197 -17.29 13.50 -27.13
C PRO A 197 -18.54 14.18 -26.58
N THR A 198 -18.78 15.43 -26.98
CA THR A 198 -19.92 16.27 -26.53
C THR A 198 -21.26 15.54 -26.58
N GLU A 199 -21.45 14.71 -27.60
CA GLU A 199 -22.68 13.96 -27.88
C GLU A 199 -23.03 12.94 -26.78
N VAL A 200 -22.01 12.41 -26.09
CA VAL A 200 -22.14 11.36 -25.06
C VAL A 200 -21.59 11.76 -23.70
N GLN A 201 -21.32 13.05 -23.46
CA GLN A 201 -20.87 13.53 -22.14
C GLN A 201 -21.88 13.29 -21.00
N HIS A 202 -23.14 13.01 -21.34
CA HIS A 202 -24.19 12.64 -20.40
C HIS A 202 -24.15 11.16 -20.00
N LEU A 203 -23.33 10.35 -20.67
CA LEU A 203 -23.15 8.92 -20.41
C LEU A 203 -21.75 8.66 -19.85
N VAL A 204 -21.59 7.48 -19.25
CA VAL A 204 -20.29 7.00 -18.73
C VAL A 204 -19.90 5.75 -19.52
N PRO A 205 -18.75 5.74 -20.22
CA PRO A 205 -18.30 4.54 -20.91
C PRO A 205 -18.06 3.43 -19.90
N LYS A 206 -18.39 2.19 -20.27
CA LYS A 206 -18.19 0.99 -19.45
C LYS A 206 -16.83 0.37 -19.68
N THR A 207 -16.35 0.43 -20.92
CA THR A 207 -15.06 -0.12 -21.30
C THR A 207 -14.32 0.77 -22.28
N VAL A 208 -12.99 0.66 -22.29
CA VAL A 208 -12.13 1.37 -23.23
C VAL A 208 -11.04 0.45 -23.77
N SER A 209 -10.76 0.58 -25.06
CA SER A 209 -9.62 -0.04 -25.71
C SER A 209 -8.71 1.02 -26.33
N LEU A 210 -7.40 0.84 -26.21
CA LEU A 210 -6.40 1.67 -26.88
C LEU A 210 -5.93 0.98 -28.17
N VAL A 211 -5.99 1.69 -29.30
CA VAL A 211 -5.69 1.14 -30.64
C VAL A 211 -4.86 2.10 -31.49
N ALA A 212 -4.05 1.56 -32.40
CA ALA A 212 -3.14 2.35 -33.27
C ALA A 212 -3.86 3.01 -34.47
N SER A 213 -5.07 2.57 -34.79
CA SER A 213 -5.92 3.21 -35.79
C SER A 213 -7.39 3.02 -35.42
N GLU A 214 -8.25 3.95 -35.83
CA GLU A 214 -9.67 3.97 -35.48
C GLU A 214 -10.35 2.60 -35.68
N CYS A 215 -10.16 2.00 -36.85
CA CYS A 215 -10.80 0.73 -37.22
C CYS A 215 -10.08 -0.53 -36.75
N ALA A 216 -8.93 -0.42 -36.08
CA ALA A 216 -8.20 -1.60 -35.65
C ALA A 216 -9.04 -2.46 -34.69
N ARG A 217 -8.83 -3.77 -34.78
CA ARG A 217 -9.33 -4.69 -33.77
C ARG A 217 -8.52 -4.52 -32.50
N ALA A 218 -9.18 -4.26 -31.39
CA ALA A 218 -8.50 -4.12 -30.11
C ALA A 218 -7.93 -5.48 -29.63
N THR A 219 -6.77 -5.42 -28.99
CA THR A 219 -6.13 -6.54 -28.27
C THR A 219 -6.11 -6.31 -26.77
N ASN A 220 -6.81 -5.27 -26.31
CA ASN A 220 -6.96 -4.87 -24.92
C ASN A 220 -8.36 -4.31 -24.73
N ASN A 221 -8.91 -4.40 -23.53
CA ASN A 221 -10.15 -3.77 -23.13
C ASN A 221 -10.18 -3.66 -21.60
N LEU A 222 -10.21 -2.44 -21.10
CA LEU A 222 -10.21 -2.15 -19.67
C LEU A 222 -11.61 -1.71 -19.25
N ARG A 223 -12.03 -2.17 -18.07
CA ARG A 223 -13.15 -1.60 -17.33
C ARG A 223 -12.85 -0.15 -17.01
N VAL A 224 -13.78 0.72 -17.38
CA VAL A 224 -13.75 2.13 -16.96
C VAL A 224 -14.36 2.19 -15.57
N ILE A 225 -13.51 2.43 -14.57
CA ILE A 225 -13.91 2.49 -13.17
C ILE A 225 -14.52 3.86 -12.89
N TYR A 226 -15.77 3.85 -12.43
CA TYR A 226 -16.50 5.02 -11.95
C TYR A 226 -17.40 4.63 -10.79
N GLU A 227 -16.96 4.92 -9.57
CA GLU A 227 -17.66 4.52 -8.33
C GLU A 227 -17.85 5.72 -7.39
N PRO A 228 -18.57 6.77 -7.84
CA PRO A 228 -18.88 7.90 -6.97
C PRO A 228 -19.82 7.45 -5.83
N PRO A 229 -19.72 8.06 -4.64
CA PRO A 229 -20.63 7.75 -3.55
C PRO A 229 -22.08 8.13 -3.92
N VAL A 230 -22.98 7.16 -3.85
CA VAL A 230 -24.41 7.39 -4.08
C VAL A 230 -25.03 7.97 -2.80
N ASN A 231 -25.58 9.19 -2.89
CA ASN A 231 -26.29 9.87 -1.80
C ASN A 231 -25.46 10.06 -0.51
N ARG A 232 -24.14 10.19 -0.62
CA ARG A 232 -23.26 10.49 0.52
C ARG A 232 -22.21 11.54 0.10
N PRO A 233 -21.89 12.50 0.97
CA PRO A 233 -20.75 13.39 0.71
C PRO A 233 -19.45 12.59 0.66
N GLN A 234 -18.43 13.21 0.08
CA GLN A 234 -17.05 12.74 0.25
C GLN A 234 -16.73 12.63 1.74
N ARG A 235 -15.92 11.63 2.08
CA ARG A 235 -15.40 11.35 3.42
C ARG A 235 -14.08 12.09 3.60
N GLY A 236 -13.58 12.21 4.83
CA GLY A 236 -12.36 13.00 5.09
C GLY A 236 -11.13 12.50 4.33
N PHE A 237 -10.53 11.40 4.79
CA PHE A 237 -9.18 10.99 4.36
C PHE A 237 -9.13 9.51 4.00
N ALA A 238 -8.48 9.21 2.88
CA ALA A 238 -7.99 7.86 2.60
C ALA A 238 -6.47 7.86 2.49
N VAL A 239 -5.85 6.76 2.88
CA VAL A 239 -4.40 6.57 2.85
C VAL A 239 -4.03 5.62 1.71
N CYS A 240 -3.01 5.96 0.95
CA CYS A 240 -2.39 5.10 -0.06
C CYS A 240 -0.92 4.91 0.31
N SER A 241 -0.47 3.65 0.34
CA SER A 241 0.95 3.32 0.54
C SER A 241 1.56 2.78 -0.75
N THR A 242 2.88 2.83 -0.83
CA THR A 242 3.63 2.00 -1.77
C THR A 242 3.34 0.51 -1.53
N GLY A 243 3.62 -0.31 -2.54
CA GLY A 243 3.32 -1.73 -2.48
C GLY A 243 4.19 -2.47 -1.48
N LEU A 244 3.61 -3.23 -0.55
CA LEU A 244 4.33 -3.99 0.49
C LEU A 244 4.98 -5.25 -0.08
N PHE A 245 6.21 -5.54 0.35
CA PHE A 245 7.01 -6.68 -0.14
C PHE A 245 7.98 -7.20 0.93
N ASN A 246 7.55 -8.13 1.75
CA ASN A 246 8.50 -8.92 2.53
C ASN A 246 7.84 -10.21 3.01
N PRO A 247 8.05 -11.35 2.32
CA PRO A 247 7.45 -12.60 2.77
C PRO A 247 8.19 -13.22 3.96
N TYR A 248 9.35 -12.69 4.37
CA TYR A 248 10.24 -13.31 5.35
C TYR A 248 10.25 -12.62 6.72
N ARG A 249 10.01 -11.31 6.79
CA ARG A 249 9.94 -10.58 8.06
C ARG A 249 8.50 -10.39 8.52
N ASP A 250 8.25 -10.77 9.77
CA ASP A 250 6.94 -10.62 10.39
C ASP A 250 6.77 -9.24 11.04
N ASN A 251 6.17 -8.31 10.31
CA ASN A 251 5.89 -6.96 10.79
C ASN A 251 4.43 -6.74 11.21
N SER A 252 3.68 -7.83 11.43
CA SER A 252 2.25 -7.79 11.73
C SER A 252 1.89 -6.88 12.89
N MET A 253 2.72 -6.86 13.94
CA MET A 253 2.46 -6.02 15.10
C MET A 253 2.60 -4.52 14.77
N ARG A 254 3.66 -4.12 14.04
CA ARG A 254 3.85 -2.72 13.63
C ARG A 254 2.73 -2.27 12.70
N LEU A 255 2.30 -3.16 11.80
CA LEU A 255 1.17 -2.91 10.91
C LEU A 255 -0.14 -2.68 11.67
N VAL A 256 -0.43 -3.48 12.72
CA VAL A 256 -1.62 -3.25 13.56
C VAL A 256 -1.53 -1.92 14.30
N GLU A 257 -0.38 -1.60 14.91
CA GLU A 257 -0.17 -0.32 15.59
C GLU A 257 -0.38 0.87 14.65
N TRP A 258 0.19 0.81 13.45
CA TRP A 258 0.07 1.87 12.45
C TRP A 258 -1.38 2.03 11.96
N LEU A 259 -2.07 0.95 11.61
CA LEU A 259 -3.47 1.00 11.15
C LEU A 259 -4.42 1.57 12.22
N GLU A 260 -4.25 1.16 13.48
CA GLU A 260 -5.06 1.70 14.58
C GLU A 260 -4.73 3.18 14.86
N LEU A 261 -3.47 3.58 14.72
CA LEU A 261 -3.10 4.99 14.82
C LEU A 261 -3.73 5.83 13.69
N LEU A 262 -3.71 5.36 12.45
CA LEU A 262 -4.35 6.04 11.32
C LEU A 262 -5.86 6.20 11.55
N ARG A 263 -6.52 5.17 12.09
CA ARG A 263 -7.93 5.22 12.46
C ARG A 263 -8.21 6.29 13.51
N LEU A 264 -7.35 6.44 14.52
CA LEU A 264 -7.44 7.50 15.54
C LEU A 264 -7.17 8.90 14.97
N LEU A 265 -6.31 9.00 13.95
CA LEU A 265 -6.02 10.25 13.24
C LEU A 265 -7.11 10.67 12.26
N GLY A 266 -8.08 9.80 11.96
CA GLY A 266 -9.23 10.10 11.12
C GLY A 266 -9.14 9.58 9.69
N ALA A 267 -8.23 8.64 9.40
CA ALA A 267 -8.29 7.87 8.16
C ALA A 267 -9.58 7.04 8.14
N GLU A 268 -10.31 7.08 7.02
CA GLU A 268 -11.51 6.28 6.83
C GLU A 268 -11.25 4.99 6.03
N HIS A 269 -10.17 4.97 5.25
CA HIS A 269 -9.75 3.82 4.48
C HIS A 269 -8.26 3.84 4.20
N VAL A 270 -7.66 2.66 4.10
CA VAL A 270 -6.23 2.49 3.80
C VAL A 270 -6.07 1.46 2.68
N MET A 271 -5.42 1.84 1.59
CA MET A 271 -5.07 0.93 0.51
C MET A 271 -3.61 0.53 0.63
N LEU A 272 -3.37 -0.77 0.81
CA LEU A 272 -2.04 -1.37 1.00
C LEU A 272 -1.78 -2.45 -0.06
N PRO A 273 -1.43 -2.07 -1.30
CA PRO A 273 -1.13 -3.03 -2.35
C PRO A 273 0.03 -3.95 -1.95
N THR A 274 0.06 -5.19 -2.46
CA THR A 274 1.08 -6.17 -2.05
C THR A 274 1.71 -6.89 -3.23
N PHE A 275 3.04 -7.04 -3.19
CA PHE A 275 3.77 -8.01 -4.02
C PHE A 275 3.85 -9.40 -3.34
N GLY A 276 3.25 -9.54 -2.15
CA GLY A 276 3.36 -10.69 -1.28
C GLY A 276 4.15 -10.36 -0.01
N ILE A 277 3.53 -10.65 1.14
CA ILE A 277 4.06 -10.34 2.47
C ILE A 277 3.99 -11.56 3.38
N HIS A 278 4.55 -11.45 4.58
CA HIS A 278 4.55 -12.51 5.57
C HIS A 278 3.11 -13.03 5.86
N PRO A 279 2.91 -14.34 6.10
CA PRO A 279 1.59 -14.91 6.34
C PRO A 279 0.81 -14.27 7.51
N ASN A 280 1.49 -13.90 8.59
CA ASN A 280 0.83 -13.18 9.69
C ASN A 280 0.41 -11.76 9.28
N ALA A 281 1.19 -11.07 8.44
CA ALA A 281 0.83 -9.74 7.95
C ALA A 281 -0.35 -9.84 6.98
N THR A 282 -0.37 -10.89 6.14
CA THR A 282 -1.53 -11.23 5.29
C THR A 282 -2.78 -11.48 6.14
N LYS A 283 -2.64 -12.14 7.30
CA LYS A 283 -3.75 -12.35 8.25
C LYS A 283 -4.27 -11.02 8.82
N VAL A 284 -3.38 -10.08 9.15
CA VAL A 284 -3.75 -8.72 9.58
C VAL A 284 -4.50 -7.97 8.49
N LEU A 285 -4.00 -7.97 7.24
CA LEU A 285 -4.68 -7.29 6.14
C LEU A 285 -6.09 -7.86 5.92
N ARG A 286 -6.24 -9.19 5.88
CA ARG A 286 -7.56 -9.85 5.75
C ARG A 286 -8.54 -9.49 6.85
N TYR A 287 -8.04 -9.29 8.08
CA TYR A 287 -8.86 -8.84 9.20
C TYR A 287 -9.46 -7.45 8.93
N TYR A 288 -8.63 -6.49 8.53
CA TYR A 288 -9.09 -5.12 8.26
C TYR A 288 -9.84 -4.99 6.92
N GLU A 289 -9.58 -5.86 5.95
CA GLU A 289 -10.40 -5.99 4.73
C GLU A 289 -11.82 -6.45 5.08
N ALA A 290 -11.97 -7.42 5.98
CA ALA A 290 -13.28 -7.88 6.45
C ALA A 290 -14.05 -6.78 7.23
N GLU A 291 -13.33 -5.87 7.90
CA GLU A 291 -13.91 -4.66 8.52
C GLU A 291 -14.25 -3.55 7.50
N GLY A 292 -13.73 -3.64 6.27
CA GLY A 292 -13.85 -2.61 5.24
C GLY A 292 -12.94 -1.39 5.44
N PHE A 293 -11.98 -1.45 6.38
CA PHE A 293 -11.04 -0.37 6.64
C PHE A 293 -9.82 -0.41 5.72
N VAL A 294 -9.42 -1.62 5.30
CA VAL A 294 -8.27 -1.83 4.40
C VAL A 294 -8.71 -2.42 3.08
N SER A 295 -7.97 -2.14 2.01
CA SER A 295 -7.96 -2.94 0.78
C SER A 295 -6.52 -3.26 0.41
N ALA A 296 -6.22 -4.54 0.16
CA ALA A 296 -4.85 -4.99 -0.08
C ALA A 296 -4.71 -5.72 -1.44
N PRO A 297 -4.92 -5.03 -2.57
CA PRO A 297 -4.87 -5.67 -3.87
C PRO A 297 -3.46 -6.22 -4.17
N GLY A 298 -3.41 -7.33 -4.89
CA GLY A 298 -2.16 -7.81 -5.46
C GLY A 298 -1.67 -6.88 -6.58
N ILE A 299 -0.36 -6.76 -6.72
CA ILE A 299 0.28 -5.97 -7.79
C ILE A 299 1.45 -6.72 -8.42
N SER A 300 1.81 -6.33 -9.63
CA SER A 300 2.93 -6.88 -10.40
C SER A 300 3.69 -5.77 -11.11
N PHE A 301 4.93 -6.06 -11.48
CA PHE A 301 5.78 -5.13 -12.23
C PHE A 301 5.34 -4.99 -13.69
N ALA A 302 5.40 -3.77 -14.22
CA ALA A 302 5.06 -3.49 -15.61
C ALA A 302 5.98 -4.18 -16.62
N ARG A 303 7.23 -4.48 -16.25
CA ARG A 303 8.22 -5.11 -17.15
C ARG A 303 7.89 -6.58 -17.47
N GLY A 304 7.06 -7.25 -16.65
CA GLY A 304 6.52 -8.58 -16.97
C GLY A 304 6.97 -9.71 -16.05
N GLU A 305 7.60 -9.38 -14.93
CA GLU A 305 8.03 -10.34 -13.93
C GLU A 305 6.84 -11.11 -13.35
N PRO A 306 7.02 -12.40 -13.00
CA PRO A 306 5.97 -13.17 -12.33
C PRO A 306 5.55 -12.54 -10.99
N SER A 307 4.24 -12.45 -10.76
CA SER A 307 3.63 -11.93 -9.52
C SER A 307 3.64 -12.98 -8.40
N LEU A 308 4.81 -13.54 -8.09
CA LEU A 308 4.98 -14.52 -7.01
C LEU A 308 5.80 -13.91 -5.87
N PRO A 309 5.38 -14.04 -4.59
CA PRO A 309 5.99 -13.32 -3.46
C PRO A 309 7.51 -13.41 -3.36
N HIS A 310 8.05 -14.62 -3.46
CA HIS A 310 9.50 -14.84 -3.32
C HIS A 310 10.29 -14.32 -4.51
N ILE A 311 9.73 -14.40 -5.73
CA ILE A 311 10.37 -13.87 -6.94
C ILE A 311 10.32 -12.35 -6.92
N ALA A 312 9.16 -11.77 -6.60
CA ALA A 312 8.99 -10.32 -6.52
C ALA A 312 9.97 -9.71 -5.51
N PHE A 313 10.13 -10.33 -4.33
CA PHE A 313 11.11 -9.89 -3.34
C PHE A 313 12.55 -9.86 -3.87
N GLU A 314 13.01 -10.92 -4.53
CA GLU A 314 14.37 -10.95 -5.11
C GLU A 314 14.51 -9.98 -6.30
N MET A 315 13.46 -9.79 -7.10
CA MET A 315 13.47 -8.82 -8.21
C MET A 315 13.57 -7.38 -7.72
N ILE A 316 12.86 -7.02 -6.65
CA ILE A 316 12.95 -5.69 -6.04
C ILE A 316 14.37 -5.46 -5.58
N LYS A 317 14.94 -6.38 -4.80
CA LYS A 317 16.35 -6.28 -4.35
C LYS A 317 17.34 -6.16 -5.50
N ALA A 318 17.11 -6.88 -6.60
CA ALA A 318 17.99 -6.85 -7.76
C ALA A 318 17.87 -5.54 -8.57
N SER A 319 16.74 -4.84 -8.53
CA SER A 319 16.53 -3.60 -9.27
C SER A 319 15.64 -2.60 -8.52
N LEU A 320 16.28 -1.84 -7.62
CA LEU A 320 15.61 -0.77 -6.87
C LEU A 320 15.05 0.34 -7.77
N GLY A 321 15.74 0.65 -8.87
CA GLY A 321 15.25 1.64 -9.84
C GLY A 321 13.92 1.19 -10.47
N ASN A 322 13.81 -0.07 -10.88
CA ASN A 322 12.56 -0.64 -11.39
C ASN A 322 11.46 -0.59 -10.33
N HIS A 323 11.76 -0.96 -9.09
CA HIS A 323 10.80 -0.87 -8.00
C HIS A 323 10.25 0.56 -7.80
N ARG A 324 11.12 1.56 -7.67
CA ARG A 324 10.75 2.97 -7.47
C ARG A 324 9.85 3.52 -8.57
N VAL A 325 10.17 3.22 -9.83
CA VAL A 325 9.33 3.67 -10.96
C VAL A 325 7.96 2.99 -10.92
N ASN A 326 7.91 1.71 -10.53
CA ASN A 326 6.65 0.96 -10.45
C ASN A 326 5.79 1.33 -9.25
N GLU A 327 6.34 1.90 -8.16
CA GLU A 327 5.55 2.38 -7.01
C GLU A 327 4.46 3.37 -7.40
N LEU A 328 4.66 4.14 -8.48
CA LEU A 328 3.70 5.13 -8.92
C LEU A 328 2.40 4.52 -9.46
N ILE A 329 2.42 3.27 -9.89
CA ILE A 329 1.22 2.59 -10.41
C ILE A 329 0.20 2.37 -9.29
N PRO A 330 0.50 1.65 -8.19
CA PRO A 330 -0.43 1.49 -7.09
C PRO A 330 -0.86 2.83 -6.45
N LEU A 331 0.04 3.81 -6.36
CA LEU A 331 -0.30 5.13 -5.80
C LEU A 331 -1.35 5.86 -6.65
N ASN A 332 -1.20 5.84 -7.98
CA ASN A 332 -2.13 6.52 -8.88
C ASN A 332 -3.42 5.71 -9.11
N ASP A 333 -3.37 4.36 -9.08
CA ASP A 333 -4.58 3.52 -9.01
C ASP A 333 -5.40 3.83 -7.75
N CYS A 334 -4.73 3.93 -6.60
CA CYS A 334 -5.37 4.29 -5.34
C CYS A 334 -6.00 5.69 -5.39
N LEU A 335 -5.29 6.70 -5.89
CA LEU A 335 -5.85 8.04 -6.10
C LEU A 335 -7.11 7.98 -6.96
N CYS A 336 -7.05 7.35 -8.14
CA CYS A 336 -8.16 7.35 -9.08
C CYS A 336 -9.39 6.58 -8.57
N ARG A 337 -9.21 5.48 -7.83
CA ARG A 337 -10.33 4.74 -7.20
C ARG A 337 -11.04 5.51 -6.10
N ASN A 338 -10.34 6.46 -5.48
CA ASN A 338 -10.76 7.12 -4.26
C ASN A 338 -11.06 8.62 -4.43
N MET A 339 -10.75 9.21 -5.59
CA MET A 339 -10.94 10.65 -5.85
C MET A 339 -12.39 11.16 -5.71
N TYR A 340 -13.39 10.29 -5.82
CA TYR A 340 -14.79 10.65 -5.56
C TYR A 340 -15.27 10.29 -4.16
N LYS A 341 -14.52 9.46 -3.44
CA LYS A 341 -14.94 8.88 -2.15
C LYS A 341 -14.42 9.71 -0.98
N TYR A 342 -13.28 10.37 -1.13
CA TYR A 342 -12.61 11.13 -0.07
C TYR A 342 -12.21 12.54 -0.51
N ASP A 343 -12.04 13.46 0.44
CA ASP A 343 -11.59 14.85 0.21
C ASP A 343 -10.08 14.92 0.00
N TYR A 344 -9.33 14.11 0.75
CA TYR A 344 -7.88 14.00 0.60
C TYR A 344 -7.43 12.55 0.46
N ILE A 345 -6.44 12.37 -0.41
CA ILE A 345 -5.61 11.17 -0.45
C ILE A 345 -4.29 11.49 0.22
N VAL A 346 -3.95 10.72 1.23
CA VAL A 346 -2.71 10.83 2.01
C VAL A 346 -1.77 9.76 1.54
N ILE A 347 -0.60 10.13 1.03
CA ILE A 347 0.42 9.17 0.63
C ILE A 347 1.47 9.12 1.73
N ILE A 348 1.60 7.95 2.37
CA ILE A 348 2.55 7.65 3.45
C ILE A 348 2.88 6.16 3.43
N ASP A 349 4.11 5.83 3.80
CA ASP A 349 4.57 4.45 3.96
C ASP A 349 4.24 3.94 5.39
N VAL A 350 4.36 2.63 5.63
CA VAL A 350 3.93 1.98 6.90
C VAL A 350 4.78 2.34 8.13
N ASP A 351 5.93 2.96 7.90
CA ASP A 351 6.82 3.55 8.90
C ASP A 351 6.69 5.09 8.99
N GLU A 352 5.70 5.68 8.34
CA GLU A 352 5.47 7.12 8.31
C GLU A 352 4.09 7.50 8.85
N VAL A 353 4.03 8.61 9.58
CA VAL A 353 2.77 9.15 10.12
C VAL A 353 2.78 10.68 10.05
N ILE A 354 1.75 11.26 9.44
CA ILE A 354 1.51 12.71 9.55
C ILE A 354 0.80 12.98 10.88
N MET A 355 1.53 13.56 11.82
CA MET A 355 1.08 13.77 13.20
C MET A 355 0.65 15.23 13.42
N PRO A 356 -0.58 15.48 13.88
CA PRO A 356 -1.00 16.81 14.34
C PRO A 356 -0.18 17.29 15.53
N VAL A 357 0.32 18.52 15.44
CA VAL A 357 1.12 19.18 16.49
C VAL A 357 0.27 20.29 17.13
N GLY A 358 0.65 20.72 18.34
CA GLY A 358 -0.08 21.79 19.02
C GLY A 358 -1.42 21.31 19.59
N ALA A 359 -2.50 22.05 19.33
CA ALA A 359 -3.82 21.84 19.94
C ALA A 359 -4.70 20.81 19.22
N THR A 360 -4.45 20.55 17.93
CA THR A 360 -5.25 19.64 17.11
C THR A 360 -4.96 18.18 17.43
N ARG A 361 -5.96 17.31 17.21
CA ARG A 361 -5.96 15.90 17.64
C ARG A 361 -6.20 14.89 16.52
N ASN A 362 -6.53 15.34 15.31
CA ASN A 362 -6.77 14.47 14.17
C ASN A 362 -6.61 15.31 12.90
N TRP A 363 -6.68 14.67 11.74
CA TRP A 363 -6.51 15.33 10.45
C TRP A 363 -7.68 16.27 10.13
N ALA A 364 -8.91 15.95 10.54
CA ALA A 364 -10.07 16.82 10.30
C ALA A 364 -9.94 18.18 11.01
N ASP A 365 -9.35 18.21 12.22
CA ASP A 365 -9.09 19.46 12.96
C ASP A 365 -7.85 20.20 12.45
N MET A 366 -6.85 19.46 11.98
CA MET A 366 -5.56 20.02 11.52
C MET A 366 -5.67 20.67 10.14
N THR A 367 -6.40 20.04 9.22
CA THR A 367 -6.47 20.46 7.80
C THR A 367 -6.99 21.89 7.63
N PRO A 368 -8.09 22.34 8.29
CA PRO A 368 -8.55 23.73 8.17
C PRO A 368 -7.51 24.76 8.61
N LEU A 369 -6.70 24.46 9.62
CA LEU A 369 -5.60 25.33 10.07
C LEU A 369 -4.47 25.37 9.04
N ALA A 370 -4.10 24.22 8.49
CA ALA A 370 -3.13 24.13 7.42
C ALA A 370 -3.59 24.89 6.17
N GLU A 371 -4.85 24.76 5.76
CA GLU A 371 -5.39 25.53 4.64
C GLU A 371 -5.47 27.03 4.90
N ALA A 372 -5.84 27.44 6.12
CA ALA A 372 -5.89 28.85 6.47
C ALA A 372 -4.50 29.49 6.41
N GLN A 373 -3.46 28.75 6.80
CA GLN A 373 -2.08 29.16 6.61
C GLN A 373 -1.73 29.29 5.12
N THR A 374 -2.04 28.28 4.30
CA THR A 374 -1.65 28.31 2.88
C THR A 374 -2.37 29.37 2.07
N ARG A 375 -3.62 29.71 2.42
CA ARG A 375 -4.38 30.80 1.78
C ARG A 375 -3.75 32.18 2.02
N GLN A 376 -2.99 32.35 3.11
CA GLN A 376 -2.27 33.60 3.38
C GLN A 376 -1.01 33.76 2.51
N ASP A 377 -0.55 32.68 1.85
CA ASP A 377 0.64 32.65 0.99
C ASP A 377 0.26 32.75 -0.51
N ASP A 378 -0.53 33.76 -0.87
CA ASP A 378 -0.98 34.05 -2.26
C ASP A 378 -1.63 32.85 -2.96
N CYS A 379 -2.49 32.12 -2.25
CA CYS A 379 -3.16 30.93 -2.76
C CYS A 379 -4.66 30.87 -2.43
N GLU A 380 -5.42 31.83 -2.95
CA GLU A 380 -6.86 31.99 -2.63
C GLU A 380 -7.72 30.78 -3.03
N GLU A 381 -7.39 30.12 -4.15
CA GLU A 381 -8.10 28.93 -4.64
C GLU A 381 -7.75 27.63 -3.89
N GLY A 382 -6.84 27.70 -2.92
CA GLY A 382 -6.37 26.55 -2.14
C GLY A 382 -5.23 25.79 -2.83
N ALA A 383 -4.42 25.10 -2.03
CA ALA A 383 -3.27 24.34 -2.50
C ALA A 383 -3.71 22.97 -3.07
N SER A 384 -3.07 22.51 -4.15
CA SER A 384 -3.29 21.15 -4.66
C SER A 384 -2.89 20.09 -3.64
N SER A 385 -1.90 20.37 -2.78
CA SER A 385 -1.51 19.48 -1.70
C SER A 385 -0.94 20.24 -0.50
N LEU A 386 -1.23 19.74 0.70
CA LEU A 386 -0.69 20.22 1.97
C LEU A 386 0.43 19.27 2.41
N CYS A 387 1.67 19.72 2.39
CA CYS A 387 2.85 18.87 2.56
C CYS A 387 3.52 19.10 3.92
N PHE A 388 3.86 18.02 4.62
CA PHE A 388 4.37 18.06 5.98
C PHE A 388 5.86 17.72 6.01
N ARG A 389 6.63 18.49 6.77
CA ARG A 389 8.08 18.33 6.85
C ARG A 389 8.45 17.06 7.58
N ASN A 390 9.37 16.30 6.98
CA ASN A 390 9.92 15.07 7.52
C ASN A 390 10.75 15.34 8.79
N VAL A 391 10.63 14.47 9.78
CA VAL A 391 11.60 14.30 10.84
C VAL A 391 11.76 12.83 11.21
N TYR A 392 13.01 12.40 11.40
CA TYR A 392 13.37 11.01 11.65
C TYR A 392 13.27 10.62 13.13
N PHE A 393 12.66 9.46 13.40
CA PHE A 393 12.58 8.77 14.70
C PHE A 393 13.38 7.46 14.64
N PRO A 394 14.70 7.51 14.86
CA PRO A 394 15.58 6.33 14.80
C PRO A 394 15.47 5.46 16.07
N ALA A 395 16.02 4.24 16.00
CA ALA A 395 15.86 3.24 17.06
C ALA A 395 16.54 3.64 18.38
N TYR A 396 17.65 4.39 18.33
CA TYR A 396 18.55 4.69 19.46
C TYR A 396 18.75 3.46 20.39
N PRO A 397 19.50 2.43 19.95
CA PRO A 397 19.55 1.10 20.59
C PRO A 397 19.95 1.08 22.06
N GLU A 398 20.76 2.04 22.51
CA GLU A 398 21.22 2.13 23.90
C GLU A 398 20.16 2.71 24.85
N ARG A 399 18.99 3.12 24.33
CA ARG A 399 17.92 3.72 25.12
C ARG A 399 16.94 2.68 25.64
N LYS A 400 16.58 2.84 26.91
CA LYS A 400 15.48 2.09 27.49
C LYS A 400 14.17 2.46 26.80
N PRO A 401 13.20 1.53 26.76
CA PRO A 401 11.81 1.83 26.44
C PRO A 401 11.35 3.08 27.20
N PHE A 402 10.71 4.02 26.51
CA PHE A 402 10.41 5.34 27.06
C PHE A 402 9.17 5.33 27.97
N SER A 403 8.34 4.29 27.91
CA SER A 403 7.17 4.18 28.78
C SER A 403 6.94 2.74 29.25
N ASP A 404 6.98 2.53 30.57
CA ASP A 404 6.58 1.27 31.22
C ASP A 404 5.07 1.00 31.08
N ALA A 405 4.28 2.04 30.78
CA ALA A 405 2.83 1.92 30.56
C ALA A 405 2.46 1.51 29.14
N VAL A 406 3.42 1.49 28.22
CA VAL A 406 3.25 1.04 26.84
C VAL A 406 3.92 -0.32 26.70
N PRO A 407 3.28 -1.32 26.08
CA PRO A 407 3.97 -2.59 25.82
C PRO A 407 5.24 -2.39 24.97
N HIS A 408 6.34 -3.06 25.33
CA HIS A 408 7.63 -2.92 24.67
C HIS A 408 7.61 -3.25 23.18
N TYR A 409 6.68 -4.10 22.73
CA TYR A 409 6.54 -4.40 21.31
C TYR A 409 5.97 -3.24 20.50
N MET A 410 5.21 -2.29 21.07
CA MET A 410 4.60 -1.21 20.28
C MET A 410 5.66 -0.19 19.85
N TYR A 411 6.08 -0.29 18.60
CA TYR A 411 7.27 0.35 18.07
C TYR A 411 7.13 1.87 18.08
N MET A 412 6.12 2.43 17.41
CA MET A 412 5.98 3.89 17.29
C MET A 412 5.76 4.56 18.66
N MET A 413 5.03 3.89 19.55
CA MET A 413 4.77 4.36 20.91
C MET A 413 5.99 4.31 21.83
N GLN A 414 6.98 3.44 21.55
CA GLN A 414 8.23 3.39 22.28
C GLN A 414 9.31 4.28 21.67
N HIS A 415 9.27 4.55 20.38
CA HIS A 415 10.28 5.35 19.67
C HIS A 415 9.86 6.82 19.59
N VAL A 416 10.06 7.56 20.68
CA VAL A 416 9.71 9.00 20.78
C VAL A 416 10.92 9.93 20.73
N ALA A 417 12.14 9.38 20.64
CA ALA A 417 13.33 10.19 20.40
C ALA A 417 13.49 10.40 18.89
N ARG A 418 13.60 11.66 18.48
CA ARG A 418 13.82 12.06 17.09
C ARG A 418 15.07 12.91 16.93
N VAL A 419 15.58 12.98 15.71
CA VAL A 419 16.60 13.98 15.35
C VAL A 419 16.08 15.39 15.63
N ALA A 420 16.98 16.32 15.93
CA ALA A 420 16.61 17.66 16.40
C ALA A 420 15.85 18.45 15.33
N ASP A 421 16.36 18.42 14.10
CA ASP A 421 15.92 19.27 13.00
C ASP A 421 15.04 18.51 12.00
N HIS A 422 13.95 19.15 11.57
CA HIS A 422 13.16 18.69 10.43
C HIS A 422 13.93 18.92 9.13
N LEU A 423 13.73 18.06 8.14
CA LEU A 423 14.25 18.29 6.79
C LEU A 423 13.68 19.58 6.20
N GLU A 424 14.40 20.14 5.22
CA GLU A 424 13.94 21.31 4.47
C GLU A 424 12.58 21.06 3.81
N PRO A 425 11.75 22.10 3.60
CA PRO A 425 10.49 21.97 2.89
C PRO A 425 10.64 21.20 1.57
N TYR A 426 9.68 20.31 1.31
CA TYR A 426 9.61 19.45 0.11
C TYR A 426 10.68 18.37 -0.02
N VAL A 427 11.60 18.23 0.95
CA VAL A 427 12.56 17.11 1.01
C VAL A 427 11.94 15.95 1.77
N ALA A 428 11.83 14.79 1.10
CA ALA A 428 11.20 13.56 1.61
C ALA A 428 9.86 13.81 2.33
N THR A 429 9.10 14.79 1.84
CA THR A 429 7.82 15.20 2.44
C THR A 429 6.75 14.18 2.13
N LYS A 430 5.64 14.24 2.87
CA LYS A 430 4.40 13.52 2.57
C LYS A 430 3.25 14.49 2.68
N CYS A 431 2.23 14.33 1.85
CA CYS A 431 1.20 15.35 1.68
C CYS A 431 -0.21 14.78 1.77
N PHE A 432 -1.14 15.68 2.11
CA PHE A 432 -2.56 15.51 1.85
C PHE A 432 -2.85 16.06 0.46
N HIS A 433 -3.17 15.18 -0.49
CA HIS A 433 -3.49 15.53 -1.87
C HIS A 433 -4.99 15.77 -2.02
N SER A 434 -5.37 16.98 -2.43
CA SER A 434 -6.77 17.32 -2.66
C SER A 434 -7.33 16.52 -3.84
N THR A 435 -8.39 15.76 -3.60
CA THR A 435 -9.06 15.00 -4.67
C THR A 435 -9.84 15.89 -5.63
N HIS A 436 -10.05 17.16 -5.31
CA HIS A 436 -10.62 18.12 -6.25
C HIS A 436 -9.63 18.51 -7.35
N SER A 437 -8.36 18.63 -6.99
CA SER A 437 -7.34 19.30 -7.81
C SER A 437 -6.31 18.36 -8.42
N VAL A 438 -5.89 17.33 -7.68
CA VAL A 438 -4.75 16.49 -8.07
C VAL A 438 -5.17 15.44 -9.08
N VAL A 439 -4.34 15.26 -10.11
CA VAL A 439 -4.53 14.27 -11.18
C VAL A 439 -3.57 13.10 -11.03
N GLY A 440 -2.33 13.37 -10.62
CA GLY A 440 -1.32 12.34 -10.46
C GLY A 440 -0.36 12.65 -9.32
N VAL A 441 0.18 11.61 -8.72
CA VAL A 441 0.94 11.66 -7.47
C VAL A 441 2.25 10.88 -7.55
N HIS A 442 3.24 11.35 -6.78
CA HIS A 442 4.48 10.66 -6.42
C HIS A 442 4.40 10.21 -4.96
N ASN A 443 5.32 9.36 -4.50
CA ASN A 443 5.43 8.99 -3.08
C ASN A 443 5.63 10.22 -2.15
N HIS A 444 6.02 11.38 -2.68
CA HIS A 444 6.31 12.58 -1.88
C HIS A 444 5.42 13.78 -2.17
N PHE A 445 4.97 13.98 -3.43
CA PHE A 445 4.33 15.23 -3.85
C PHE A 445 3.39 15.00 -5.04
N PRO A 446 2.47 15.96 -5.34
CA PRO A 446 1.66 15.87 -6.56
C PRO A 446 2.55 16.00 -7.81
N MET A 447 2.32 15.14 -8.79
CA MET A 447 2.99 15.18 -10.10
C MET A 447 2.21 16.03 -11.11
N GLN A 448 0.88 15.99 -11.05
CA GLN A 448 -0.03 16.63 -12.00
C GLN A 448 -1.27 17.14 -11.25
N TRP A 449 -1.76 18.33 -11.58
CA TRP A 449 -3.00 18.89 -11.03
C TRP A 449 -3.69 19.80 -12.07
N VAL A 450 -4.99 20.06 -11.87
CA VAL A 450 -5.83 20.84 -12.79
C VAL A 450 -6.45 22.08 -12.18
N ALA A 451 -6.34 22.27 -10.86
CA ALA A 451 -6.88 23.44 -10.16
C ALA A 451 -6.08 23.74 -8.88
N GLY A 452 -6.26 24.93 -8.34
CA GLY A 452 -5.54 25.40 -7.17
C GLY A 452 -4.04 25.66 -7.44
N CYS A 453 -3.34 26.09 -6.40
CA CYS A 453 -1.91 26.35 -6.50
C CYS A 453 -1.10 25.06 -6.47
N HIS A 454 0.19 25.21 -6.75
CA HIS A 454 1.19 24.19 -6.43
C HIS A 454 1.12 23.75 -4.94
N MET A 455 1.71 22.60 -4.62
CA MET A 455 1.82 22.13 -3.23
C MET A 455 2.39 23.22 -2.30
N ARG A 456 1.97 23.19 -1.04
CA ARG A 456 2.40 24.13 0.01
C ARG A 456 2.89 23.37 1.23
N SER A 457 4.04 23.77 1.76
CA SER A 457 4.56 23.24 3.02
C SER A 457 3.74 23.77 4.20
N VAL A 458 3.29 22.88 5.06
CA VAL A 458 2.63 23.20 6.33
C VAL A 458 3.70 23.47 7.39
N ASN A 459 3.43 24.44 8.26
CA ASN A 459 4.30 24.77 9.37
C ASN A 459 4.32 23.64 10.42
N VAL A 460 5.51 23.31 10.91
CA VAL A 460 5.75 22.23 11.89
C VAL A 460 4.99 22.42 13.21
N SER A 461 4.54 23.63 13.53
CA SER A 461 3.68 23.90 14.70
C SER A 461 2.22 23.42 14.53
N ILE A 462 1.79 23.16 13.29
CA ILE A 462 0.46 22.63 12.96
C ILE A 462 0.52 21.11 12.81
N GLY A 463 1.51 20.61 12.07
CA GLY A 463 1.69 19.18 11.83
C GLY A 463 3.09 18.85 11.34
N GLN A 464 3.53 17.61 11.58
CA GLN A 464 4.81 17.11 11.14
C GLN A 464 4.68 15.71 10.56
N MET A 465 5.54 15.36 9.61
CA MET A 465 5.65 14.00 9.12
C MET A 465 6.72 13.27 9.93
N GLN A 466 6.29 12.28 10.71
CA GLN A 466 7.16 11.43 11.53
C GLN A 466 7.57 10.23 10.68
N HIS A 467 8.88 10.03 10.51
CA HIS A 467 9.43 8.91 9.75
C HIS A 467 10.24 8.03 10.70
N TYR A 468 9.73 6.83 10.99
CA TYR A 468 10.27 5.91 11.98
C TYR A 468 11.40 5.05 11.42
N ARG A 469 12.52 5.70 11.07
CA ARG A 469 13.73 5.06 10.55
C ARG A 469 15.01 5.85 10.88
N GLU A 470 16.15 5.24 10.54
CA GLU A 470 17.46 5.89 10.59
C GLU A 470 17.59 7.02 9.54
N PRO A 471 18.15 8.18 9.93
CA PRO A 471 18.33 9.31 9.02
C PRO A 471 19.38 9.00 7.96
N ASP A 472 19.26 9.62 6.79
CA ASP A 472 20.21 9.44 5.69
C ASP A 472 21.61 10.00 6.02
N ILE A 473 21.66 10.96 6.95
CA ILE A 473 22.89 11.62 7.43
C ILE A 473 23.09 11.22 8.91
N PRO A 474 23.96 10.23 9.20
CA PRO A 474 24.14 9.71 10.56
C PRO A 474 24.55 10.74 11.62
N GLU A 475 25.20 11.83 11.21
CA GLU A 475 25.63 12.92 12.10
C GLU A 475 24.44 13.63 12.76
N THR A 476 23.23 13.54 12.18
CA THR A 476 22.01 14.11 12.75
C THR A 476 21.50 13.37 13.99
N LEU A 477 22.09 12.21 14.31
CA LEU A 477 21.75 11.43 15.50
C LEU A 477 22.22 12.10 16.80
N GLU A 478 23.12 13.08 16.72
CA GLU A 478 23.59 13.86 17.86
C GLU A 478 22.46 14.71 18.46
N ASN A 479 22.36 14.74 19.79
CA ASN A 479 21.40 15.59 20.53
C ASN A 479 19.90 15.37 20.19
N PRO A 480 19.38 14.15 20.38
CA PRO A 480 17.98 13.86 20.10
C PRO A 480 17.01 14.67 20.95
N VAL A 481 15.88 14.99 20.34
CA VAL A 481 14.73 15.64 20.98
C VAL A 481 13.70 14.58 21.34
N ILE A 482 13.15 14.65 22.56
CA ILE A 482 12.06 13.78 22.98
C ILE A 482 10.73 14.39 22.54
N ASP A 483 10.02 13.69 21.66
CA ASP A 483 8.75 14.07 21.08
C ASP A 483 7.67 13.04 21.41
N GLY A 484 7.01 13.25 22.55
CA GLY A 484 5.94 12.37 23.05
C GLY A 484 4.55 12.68 22.48
N VAL A 485 4.42 13.38 21.34
CA VAL A 485 3.10 13.77 20.80
C VAL A 485 2.20 12.56 20.54
N ILE A 486 2.76 11.43 20.11
CA ILE A 486 2.00 10.19 19.88
C ILE A 486 1.32 9.66 21.15
N TRP A 487 1.86 9.94 22.35
CA TRP A 487 1.27 9.49 23.61
C TRP A 487 -0.08 10.14 23.96
N ARG A 488 -0.49 11.15 23.20
CA ARG A 488 -1.86 11.69 23.24
C ARG A 488 -2.91 10.62 22.92
N TYR A 489 -2.54 9.58 22.19
CA TYR A 489 -3.40 8.47 21.78
C TYR A 489 -3.10 7.18 22.57
N LYS A 490 -2.28 7.25 23.63
CA LYS A 490 -1.75 6.07 24.32
C LYS A 490 -2.82 5.06 24.72
N GLU A 491 -3.82 5.51 25.46
CA GLU A 491 -4.86 4.64 26.00
C GLU A 491 -5.64 3.90 24.90
N PRO A 492 -6.28 4.58 23.94
CA PRO A 492 -7.02 3.89 22.88
C PRO A 492 -6.10 3.04 21.99
N LEU A 493 -4.90 3.53 21.64
CA LEU A 493 -4.01 2.82 20.73
C LEU A 493 -3.48 1.51 21.32
N VAL A 494 -3.06 1.52 22.60
CA VAL A 494 -2.64 0.30 23.31
C VAL A 494 -3.81 -0.68 23.41
N GLN A 495 -4.99 -0.19 23.80
CA GLN A 495 -6.17 -1.04 23.98
C GLN A 495 -6.57 -1.73 22.66
N HIS A 496 -6.70 -0.96 21.58
CA HIS A 496 -7.14 -1.48 20.29
C HIS A 496 -6.10 -2.42 19.67
N THR A 497 -4.82 -2.03 19.68
CA THR A 497 -3.72 -2.86 19.16
C THR A 497 -3.70 -4.22 19.84
N GLN A 498 -3.75 -4.24 21.18
CA GLN A 498 -3.78 -5.50 21.92
C GLN A 498 -5.04 -6.34 21.65
N ALA A 499 -6.20 -5.71 21.48
CA ALA A 499 -7.44 -6.42 21.17
C ALA A 499 -7.33 -7.15 19.84
N VAL A 500 -6.87 -6.46 18.78
CA VAL A 500 -6.67 -7.05 17.46
C VAL A 500 -5.61 -8.15 17.51
N LEU A 501 -4.45 -7.91 18.13
CA LEU A 501 -3.40 -8.93 18.23
C LEU A 501 -3.86 -10.19 18.97
N ARG A 502 -4.65 -10.06 20.04
CA ARG A 502 -5.24 -11.21 20.75
C ARG A 502 -6.25 -11.95 19.88
N GLN A 503 -7.14 -11.23 19.20
CA GLN A 503 -8.13 -11.81 18.31
C GLN A 503 -7.48 -12.60 17.17
N LEU A 504 -6.35 -12.10 16.65
CA LEU A 504 -5.57 -12.79 15.62
C LEU A 504 -4.64 -13.87 16.19
N GLY A 505 -4.60 -14.08 17.50
CA GLY A 505 -3.70 -15.06 18.14
C GLY A 505 -2.21 -14.70 18.03
N LEU A 506 -1.90 -13.46 17.67
CA LEU A 506 -0.55 -12.90 17.60
C LEU A 506 -0.06 -12.44 18.98
N LEU A 507 -0.99 -12.20 19.92
CA LEU A 507 -0.69 -11.95 21.33
C LEU A 507 -1.43 -12.99 22.20
N ARG A 508 -0.68 -13.72 23.03
CA ARG A 508 -1.21 -14.78 23.89
C ARG A 508 -0.71 -14.62 25.31
N TRP A 509 -1.53 -15.02 26.27
CA TRP A 509 -1.10 -15.19 27.65
C TRP A 509 -0.25 -16.46 27.73
N VAL A 510 0.91 -16.37 28.38
CA VAL A 510 1.79 -17.50 28.65
C VAL A 510 1.89 -17.63 30.16
N ASP A 511 1.70 -18.84 30.68
CA ASP A 511 1.92 -19.13 32.09
C ASP A 511 3.41 -19.05 32.39
N VAL A 512 3.84 -18.01 33.11
CA VAL A 512 5.22 -17.88 33.57
C VAL A 512 5.34 -18.65 34.90
N PRO A 513 6.24 -19.64 35.02
CA PRO A 513 6.49 -20.31 36.29
C PRO A 513 6.85 -19.28 37.36
N LEU A 514 6.35 -19.44 38.59
CA LEU A 514 6.55 -18.52 39.72
C LEU A 514 8.02 -18.18 40.02
N ASN A 515 8.97 -18.99 39.52
CA ASN A 515 10.41 -18.79 39.71
C ASN A 515 11.05 -17.89 38.63
N ASP A 516 10.38 -17.67 37.50
CA ASP A 516 10.89 -16.91 36.34
C ASP A 516 10.20 -15.55 36.16
N ALA A 517 9.29 -15.18 37.09
CA ALA A 517 8.55 -13.91 37.06
C ALA A 517 9.41 -12.63 37.19
N GLN A 518 10.74 -12.77 37.21
CA GLN A 518 11.69 -11.65 37.18
C GLN A 518 12.33 -11.41 35.80
N GLU A 519 12.10 -12.26 34.81
CA GLU A 519 12.57 -12.03 33.44
C GLU A 519 11.36 -11.70 32.55
N GLU A 520 11.15 -10.39 32.34
CA GLU A 520 10.15 -9.85 31.41
C GLU A 520 10.29 -10.46 30.02
N ALA A 521 9.19 -10.53 29.27
CA ALA A 521 9.14 -11.08 27.92
C ALA A 521 10.14 -10.38 26.97
N ILE A 522 11.33 -10.98 26.83
CA ILE A 522 12.35 -10.55 25.87
C ILE A 522 11.89 -10.98 24.48
N ILE A 523 11.56 -10.02 23.63
CA ILE A 523 11.57 -10.23 22.19
C ILE A 523 13.04 -10.44 21.82
N VAL A 524 13.41 -11.68 21.53
CA VAL A 524 14.74 -11.97 20.98
C VAL A 524 14.70 -11.62 19.49
N GLU A 525 14.95 -10.35 19.17
CA GLU A 525 15.45 -10.01 17.83
C GLU A 525 16.83 -10.66 17.70
N LYS A 526 16.94 -11.75 16.95
CA LYS A 526 18.25 -12.27 16.56
C LYS A 526 18.80 -11.35 15.48
N PRO A 527 19.99 -10.73 15.67
CA PRO A 527 20.66 -10.07 14.57
C PRO A 527 21.04 -11.13 13.54
N ILE A 528 20.69 -10.89 12.27
CA ILE A 528 21.16 -11.68 11.15
C ILE A 528 22.36 -10.94 10.57
N ASP A 529 23.57 -11.39 10.90
CA ASP A 529 24.79 -10.95 10.23
C ASP A 529 24.78 -11.47 8.78
N VAL A 530 24.44 -10.62 7.82
CA VAL A 530 24.70 -10.89 6.39
C VAL A 530 25.92 -10.09 5.97
N GLU A 531 27.09 -10.72 6.06
CA GLU A 531 28.36 -10.18 5.58
C GLU A 531 28.38 -10.20 4.03
N LEU A 532 27.83 -9.16 3.39
CA LEU A 532 27.91 -8.96 1.95
C LEU A 532 29.24 -8.28 1.59
N LYS A 533 30.22 -9.07 1.16
CA LYS A 533 31.48 -8.56 0.58
C LYS A 533 31.21 -7.80 -0.71
N SER A 534 31.24 -6.47 -0.66
CA SER A 534 31.25 -5.59 -1.83
C SER A 534 32.62 -5.61 -2.51
N SER A 535 32.73 -6.14 -3.73
CA SER A 535 33.87 -5.88 -4.60
C SER A 535 33.63 -4.56 -5.34
N GLN A 536 34.16 -3.45 -4.83
CA GLN A 536 34.19 -2.18 -5.54
C GLN A 536 35.45 -2.10 -6.40
N THR A 537 35.29 -1.85 -7.69
CA THR A 537 36.36 -1.30 -8.54
C THR A 537 35.81 -0.02 -9.16
N ALA A 538 36.12 1.12 -8.53
CA ALA A 538 35.77 2.44 -9.02
C ALA A 538 36.86 2.93 -9.98
N GLN A 539 36.52 3.20 -11.23
CA GLN A 539 37.32 4.06 -12.11
C GLN A 539 36.69 5.45 -12.15
N LYS A 540 37.50 6.42 -11.73
CA LYS A 540 37.19 7.85 -11.61
C LYS A 540 37.42 8.52 -12.98
N LEU A 541 36.42 9.20 -13.53
CA LEU A 541 36.62 10.20 -14.58
C LEU A 541 36.06 11.54 -14.11
N GLU A 542 36.95 12.52 -13.98
CA GLU A 542 36.63 13.93 -13.73
C GLU A 542 36.35 14.64 -15.06
N SER A 543 35.32 15.47 -15.13
CA SER A 543 35.25 16.56 -16.10
C SER A 543 34.65 17.82 -15.47
N LYS A 544 35.35 18.93 -15.69
CA LYS A 544 35.04 20.30 -15.26
C LYS A 544 34.07 20.96 -16.23
N VAL A 545 32.99 21.58 -15.73
CA VAL A 545 32.35 22.78 -16.33
C VAL A 545 31.64 23.59 -15.21
N GLU A 546 31.91 24.90 -15.12
CA GLU A 546 31.17 25.92 -14.35
C GLU A 546 30.36 26.82 -15.34
N PRO A 547 29.47 27.75 -14.92
CA PRO A 547 28.19 27.49 -14.24
C PRO A 547 27.03 28.35 -14.83
N GLU A 548 25.81 27.82 -15.01
CA GLU A 548 24.59 28.66 -15.06
C GLU A 548 23.36 27.94 -14.46
N SER A 549 22.64 28.69 -13.60
CA SER A 549 21.38 28.40 -12.88
C SER A 549 21.34 27.21 -11.91
N ASN A 550 21.51 27.52 -10.62
CA ASN A 550 21.43 26.62 -9.48
C ASN A 550 19.99 26.42 -9.00
N MET A 551 19.49 25.19 -9.09
CA MET A 551 18.65 24.50 -8.11
C MET A 551 18.25 23.18 -8.77
N GLU A 552 19.03 22.09 -8.61
CA GLU A 552 18.50 20.69 -8.74
C GLU A 552 19.54 19.56 -8.68
N LYS A 553 20.85 19.79 -8.49
CA LYS A 553 21.83 18.71 -8.72
C LYS A 553 22.29 17.89 -7.51
N ASP A 554 21.91 18.21 -6.29
CA ASP A 554 22.54 17.61 -5.11
C ASP A 554 21.70 16.56 -4.33
N SER A 555 20.49 16.18 -4.76
CA SER A 555 19.67 15.23 -3.99
C SER A 555 19.75 13.75 -4.40
N VAL A 556 20.41 13.40 -5.50
CA VAL A 556 20.28 12.04 -6.09
C VAL A 556 21.54 11.17 -5.93
N ALA A 557 22.70 11.74 -5.57
CA ALA A 557 23.98 11.02 -5.65
C ALA A 557 24.42 10.25 -4.37
N GLN A 558 23.63 10.20 -3.30
CA GLN A 558 24.00 9.48 -2.07
C GLN A 558 22.87 8.58 -1.55
N SER A 559 22.56 7.51 -2.28
CA SER A 559 21.67 6.42 -1.81
C SER A 559 22.28 5.05 -2.11
N ALA A 560 23.54 4.84 -1.73
CA ALA A 560 24.26 3.58 -1.94
C ALA A 560 24.44 2.74 -0.65
N LYS A 561 23.66 3.03 0.41
CA LYS A 561 23.61 2.24 1.66
C LYS A 561 22.18 1.83 2.04
N THR A 562 21.36 1.53 1.05
CA THR A 562 19.91 1.26 1.18
C THR A 562 19.59 -0.21 1.50
N ALA A 563 20.52 -0.97 2.09
CA ALA A 563 20.35 -2.41 2.32
C ALA A 563 19.57 -2.76 3.60
N GLU A 564 19.45 -1.83 4.56
CA GLU A 564 18.60 -1.97 5.77
C GLU A 564 17.16 -1.49 5.55
N HIS A 565 16.84 -1.05 4.33
CA HIS A 565 15.69 -0.22 4.00
C HIS A 565 14.43 -1.00 3.55
N PHE A 566 14.50 -2.34 3.50
CA PHE A 566 13.48 -3.19 2.85
C PHE A 566 12.80 -4.19 3.79
N GLU A 567 12.83 -3.89 5.07
CA GLU A 567 12.42 -4.83 6.09
C GLU A 567 11.06 -4.48 6.73
N LEU A 568 10.16 -3.75 6.06
CA LEU A 568 8.77 -3.57 6.51
C LEU A 568 7.73 -4.13 5.53
#